data_AF-A0A3B9ID81-F1
#
_entry.id   AF-A0A3B9ID81-F1
#
_cell.length_a   1.000
_cell.length_b   1.000
_cell.length_c   1.000
_cell.angle_alpha   90.00
_cell.angle_beta   90.00
_cell.angle_gamma   90.00
#
_symmetry.space_group_name_H-M   'P 1'
#
loop_
_entity.id
_entity.type
_entity.pdbx_description
1 polymer ?
#
loop_
_entity_poly.entity_id
_entity_poly.type
_entity_poly.pdbx_seq_one_letter_code
_entity_poly.pdbx_strand_id
1 'polypeptide(L)'
;MPTGVWIKPSAPGFAIEYVAGEKQVIKGLPESAVLKAWNEEYDTIVYQDGDRLLWLIGTEIDKKTEVIYHIHTDEPEKLPEKRVQYGFDNRGFRVGAERADNEMTSIDHYRVFEKEIPEEYHVTAIVVGFNTDGTVTWNDSFRIE
;
A
#
# COMPACT_ATOMS: atom_id res chain seq x y z
N MET A 1 1.46 -1.66 22.07
CA MET A 1 2.20 -0.61 21.35
C MET A 1 2.19 -1.05 19.88
N PRO A 2 1.20 -0.68 19.04
CA PRO A 2 1.11 -1.03 17.60
C PRO A 2 1.61 0.11 16.69
N THR A 3 1.80 -0.11 15.40
CA THR A 3 2.74 0.70 14.59
C THR A 3 2.08 1.36 13.37
N GLY A 4 1.55 2.59 13.50
CA GLY A 4 0.87 3.31 12.39
C GLY A 4 0.47 4.78 12.66
N VAL A 5 0.00 5.48 11.63
CA VAL A 5 -0.54 6.86 11.75
C VAL A 5 -2.03 6.84 11.44
N TRP A 6 -2.88 7.00 12.46
CA TRP A 6 -4.32 7.05 12.24
C TRP A 6 -4.82 8.50 12.13
N ILE A 7 -5.61 8.79 11.09
CA ILE A 7 -6.14 10.13 10.80
C ILE A 7 -7.66 10.12 11.03
N LYS A 8 -8.12 10.77 12.10
CA LYS A 8 -9.55 10.83 12.45
C LYS A 8 -10.21 12.14 12.00
N PRO A 9 -11.40 12.11 11.37
CA PRO A 9 -12.24 13.30 11.22
C PRO A 9 -12.70 13.84 12.59
N SER A 10 -12.61 15.16 12.78
CA SER A 10 -12.97 15.86 14.02
C SER A 10 -13.64 17.21 13.70
N ALA A 11 -14.34 17.79 14.69
CA ALA A 11 -15.15 18.99 14.47
C ALA A 11 -14.40 20.23 13.88
N PRO A 12 -13.09 20.46 14.14
CA PRO A 12 -12.33 21.52 13.48
C PRO A 12 -11.42 21.05 12.32
N GLY A 13 -11.37 19.76 11.97
CA GLY A 13 -10.43 19.23 10.96
C GLY A 13 -10.04 17.78 11.21
N PHE A 14 -8.79 17.41 10.93
CA PHE A 14 -8.28 16.06 11.22
C PHE A 14 -7.48 16.02 12.53
N ALA A 15 -7.63 14.94 13.30
CA ALA A 15 -6.76 14.61 14.43
C ALA A 15 -5.80 13.48 14.03
N ILE A 16 -4.51 13.66 14.32
CA ILE A 16 -3.46 12.65 14.13
C ILE A 16 -3.27 11.90 15.45
N GLU A 17 -3.43 10.57 15.42
CA GLU A 17 -3.18 9.70 16.56
C GLU A 17 -1.91 8.88 16.33
N TYR A 18 -0.93 9.03 17.22
CA TYR A 18 0.34 8.30 17.15
C TYR A 18 0.17 6.91 17.74
N VAL A 19 0.08 5.94 16.84
CA VAL A 19 0.13 4.52 17.17
C VAL A 19 1.63 4.14 17.13
N ALA A 20 2.27 4.09 18.31
CA ALA A 20 3.69 3.69 18.45
C ALA A 20 3.83 2.22 18.85
N GLY A 21 4.62 1.47 18.09
CA GLY A 21 4.79 0.02 18.23
C GLY A 21 6.10 -0.51 17.67
N GLU A 22 6.43 -1.75 18.05
CA GLU A 22 7.71 -2.36 17.68
C GLU A 22 7.76 -2.59 16.17
N LYS A 23 8.79 -2.03 15.52
CA LYS A 23 9.04 -2.27 14.09
C LYS A 23 9.24 -3.76 13.88
N GLN A 24 8.41 -4.41 13.06
CA GLN A 24 8.78 -5.70 12.46
C GLN A 24 9.93 -5.47 11.47
N VAL A 25 11.18 -5.42 11.96
CA VAL A 25 12.37 -5.25 11.13
C VAL A 25 12.61 -6.55 10.36
N ILE A 26 12.05 -6.64 9.15
CA ILE A 26 12.26 -7.78 8.26
C ILE A 26 13.67 -7.69 7.67
N LYS A 27 14.50 -8.70 7.96
CA LYS A 27 15.86 -8.80 7.41
C LYS A 27 15.78 -9.10 5.92
N GLY A 28 16.57 -8.39 5.12
CA GLY A 28 16.59 -8.55 3.65
C GLY A 28 15.85 -7.44 2.89
N LEU A 29 15.17 -6.53 3.61
CA LEU A 29 14.70 -5.28 3.02
C LEU A 29 15.87 -4.28 2.81
N PRO A 30 15.74 -3.37 1.83
CA PRO A 30 16.65 -2.22 1.66
C PRO A 30 16.73 -1.35 2.93
N GLU A 31 17.90 -0.77 3.21
CA GLU A 31 18.08 0.09 4.40
C GLU A 31 17.27 1.39 4.35
N SER A 32 16.89 1.83 3.16
CA SER A 32 16.03 2.98 2.87
C SER A 32 14.53 2.67 2.97
N ALA A 33 14.13 1.41 3.16
CA ALA A 33 12.73 1.01 3.23
C ALA A 33 12.07 1.48 4.54
N VAL A 34 11.01 2.29 4.40
CA VAL A 34 10.22 2.84 5.52
C VAL A 34 8.88 2.10 5.59
N LEU A 35 8.55 1.54 6.76
CA LEU A 35 7.25 0.94 7.03
C LEU A 35 6.14 2.00 6.90
N LYS A 36 5.13 1.74 6.05
CA LYS A 36 4.02 2.66 5.78
C LYS A 36 2.66 2.12 6.20
N ALA A 37 2.42 0.82 6.09
CA ALA A 37 1.19 0.17 6.52
C ALA A 37 1.47 -1.26 7.01
N TRP A 38 0.65 -1.74 7.93
CA TRP A 38 0.75 -3.10 8.48
C TRP A 38 -0.64 -3.62 8.88
N ASN A 39 -0.90 -4.89 8.56
CA ASN A 39 -2.11 -5.60 8.93
C ASN A 39 -1.75 -6.98 9.49
N GLU A 40 -2.05 -7.22 10.78
CA GLU A 40 -1.82 -8.50 11.45
C GLU A 40 -2.76 -9.62 10.98
N GLU A 41 -4.02 -9.31 10.63
CA GLU A 41 -5.04 -10.29 10.23
C GLU A 41 -4.70 -10.98 8.91
N TYR A 42 -4.16 -10.23 7.95
CA TYR A 42 -3.70 -10.71 6.64
C TYR A 42 -2.19 -10.96 6.58
N ASP A 43 -1.48 -10.87 7.71
CA ASP A 43 -0.02 -10.96 7.81
C ASP A 43 0.68 -10.22 6.67
N THR A 44 0.34 -8.93 6.53
CA THR A 44 0.71 -8.10 5.39
C THR A 44 1.37 -6.80 5.85
N ILE A 45 2.52 -6.50 5.25
CA ILE A 45 3.34 -5.32 5.55
C ILE A 45 3.62 -4.57 4.25
N VAL A 46 3.50 -3.24 4.26
CA VAL A 46 3.83 -2.39 3.12
C VAL A 46 4.91 -1.39 3.51
N TYR A 47 6.03 -1.45 2.79
CA TYR A 47 7.13 -0.49 2.88
C TYR A 47 7.12 0.44 1.66
N GLN A 48 7.53 1.69 1.84
CA GLN A 48 8.01 2.53 0.76
C GLN A 48 9.54 2.49 0.75
N ASP A 49 10.14 2.23 -0.41
CA ASP A 49 11.58 2.38 -0.64
C ASP A 49 11.78 3.31 -1.84
N GLY A 50 12.17 4.56 -1.58
CA GLY A 50 12.25 5.60 -2.62
C GLY A 50 10.94 5.77 -3.41
N ASP A 51 11.03 5.54 -4.71
CA ASP A 51 9.96 5.56 -5.72
C ASP A 51 9.13 4.26 -5.76
N ARG A 52 9.25 3.36 -4.78
CA ARG A 52 8.68 2.00 -4.84
C ARG A 52 7.88 1.64 -3.60
N LEU A 53 6.91 0.75 -3.79
CA LEU A 53 6.20 0.05 -2.73
C LEU A 53 6.62 -1.43 -2.71
N LEU A 54 7.08 -1.90 -1.56
CA LEU A 54 7.38 -3.31 -1.30
C LEU A 54 6.27 -3.90 -0.43
N TRP A 55 5.55 -4.86 -1.00
CA TRP A 55 4.45 -5.59 -0.36
C TRP A 55 4.93 -6.94 0.12
N LEU A 56 4.93 -7.14 1.42
CA LEU A 56 5.29 -8.39 2.08
C LEU A 56 4.00 -9.06 2.55
N ILE A 57 3.68 -10.23 2.00
CA ILE A 57 2.43 -10.94 2.24
C ILE A 57 2.75 -12.36 2.71
N GLY A 58 2.51 -12.65 3.99
CA GLY A 58 2.81 -13.92 4.62
C GLY A 58 1.63 -14.91 4.61
N THR A 59 0.40 -14.43 4.49
CA THR A 59 -0.80 -15.28 4.39
C THR A 59 -1.03 -15.80 2.96
N GLU A 60 -1.70 -16.96 2.83
CA GLU A 60 -2.15 -17.44 1.52
C GLU A 60 -3.41 -16.66 1.08
N ILE A 61 -3.22 -15.79 0.09
CA ILE A 61 -4.30 -14.94 -0.45
C ILE A 61 -5.13 -15.69 -1.51
N ASP A 62 -6.46 -15.56 -1.41
CA ASP A 62 -7.41 -16.08 -2.40
C ASP A 62 -7.12 -15.53 -3.81
N LYS A 63 -7.27 -16.37 -4.84
CA LYS A 63 -6.98 -16.01 -6.25
C LYS A 63 -7.81 -14.86 -6.79
N LYS A 64 -8.94 -14.53 -6.16
CA LYS A 64 -9.82 -13.42 -6.49
C LYS A 64 -9.51 -12.13 -5.72
N THR A 65 -8.56 -12.15 -4.80
CA THR A 65 -8.14 -10.95 -4.09
C THR A 65 -7.16 -10.15 -4.94
N GLU A 66 -7.48 -8.88 -5.09
CA GLU A 66 -6.69 -7.84 -5.72
C GLU A 66 -5.94 -7.07 -4.63
N VAL A 67 -4.62 -6.95 -4.75
CA VAL A 67 -3.88 -5.87 -4.09
C VAL A 67 -4.31 -4.57 -4.76
N ILE A 68 -4.73 -3.58 -3.97
CA ILE A 68 -5.06 -2.24 -4.45
C ILE A 68 -4.07 -1.22 -3.90
N TYR A 69 -3.70 -0.26 -4.75
CA TYR A 69 -2.97 0.93 -4.36
C TYR A 69 -3.50 2.12 -5.16
N HIS A 70 -4.29 2.96 -4.49
CA HIS A 70 -4.88 4.17 -5.05
C HIS A 70 -3.95 5.34 -4.79
N ILE A 71 -3.52 6.00 -5.86
CA ILE A 71 -2.50 7.05 -5.80
C ILE A 71 -3.17 8.40 -5.97
N HIS A 72 -3.08 9.22 -4.93
CA HIS A 72 -3.68 10.56 -4.89
C HIS A 72 -2.68 11.62 -5.33
N THR A 73 -3.16 12.61 -6.06
CA THR A 73 -2.38 13.70 -6.64
C THR A 73 -3.13 15.02 -6.48
N ASP A 74 -2.40 16.13 -6.42
CA ASP A 74 -2.92 17.49 -6.56
C ASP A 74 -2.97 17.97 -8.02
N GLU A 75 -2.54 17.12 -8.98
CA GLU A 75 -2.57 17.33 -10.44
C GLU A 75 -3.54 16.34 -11.14
N PRO A 76 -4.84 16.28 -10.78
CA PRO A 76 -5.77 15.26 -11.26
C PRO A 76 -5.99 15.26 -12.78
N GLU A 77 -5.72 16.38 -13.46
CA GLU A 77 -5.75 16.51 -14.92
C GLU A 77 -4.60 15.77 -15.64
N LYS A 78 -3.54 15.41 -14.93
CA LYS A 78 -2.44 14.56 -15.46
C LYS A 78 -2.71 13.06 -15.32
N LEU A 79 -3.75 12.67 -14.60
CA LEU A 79 -4.13 11.25 -14.48
C LEU A 79 -4.46 10.67 -15.87
N PRO A 80 -4.23 9.36 -16.10
CA PRO A 80 -4.65 8.71 -17.34
C PRO A 80 -6.14 8.94 -17.60
N GLU A 81 -6.54 9.25 -18.83
CA GLU A 81 -7.89 9.72 -19.21
C GLU A 81 -9.04 8.91 -18.58
N LYS A 82 -8.91 7.57 -18.54
CA LYS A 82 -9.91 6.64 -17.98
C LYS A 82 -10.05 6.72 -16.45
N ARG A 83 -9.11 7.37 -15.76
CA ARG A 83 -8.96 7.45 -14.29
C ARG A 83 -9.25 8.83 -13.71
N VAL A 84 -9.18 9.91 -14.51
CA VAL A 84 -9.51 11.29 -14.09
C VAL A 84 -10.85 11.36 -13.35
N GLN A 85 -11.87 10.62 -13.82
CA GLN A 85 -13.20 10.55 -13.21
C GLN A 85 -13.23 10.08 -11.74
N TYR A 86 -12.19 9.39 -11.26
CA TYR A 86 -12.10 8.90 -9.88
C TYR A 86 -11.34 9.88 -8.96
N GLY A 87 -10.59 10.83 -9.51
CA GLY A 87 -9.73 11.74 -8.73
C GLY A 87 -8.49 11.09 -8.11
N PHE A 88 -8.18 9.85 -8.48
CA PHE A 88 -6.97 9.11 -8.08
C PHE A 88 -6.59 8.11 -9.18
N ASP A 89 -5.30 7.76 -9.26
CA ASP A 89 -4.88 6.63 -10.10
C ASP A 89 -5.20 5.32 -9.37
N ASN A 90 -6.26 4.65 -9.82
CA ASN A 90 -6.62 3.32 -9.36
C ASN A 90 -5.69 2.27 -10.00
N ARG A 91 -4.76 1.75 -9.20
CA ARG A 91 -3.85 0.66 -9.56
C ARG A 91 -4.05 -0.55 -8.64
N GLY A 92 -3.70 -1.72 -9.14
CA GLY A 92 -3.80 -2.99 -8.43
C GLY A 92 -3.34 -4.16 -9.28
N PHE A 93 -3.32 -5.35 -8.70
CA PHE A 93 -3.02 -6.62 -9.38
C PHE A 93 -3.58 -7.82 -8.59
N ARG A 94 -3.89 -8.92 -9.28
CA ARG A 94 -4.39 -10.16 -8.67
C ARG A 94 -3.25 -11.05 -8.22
N VAL A 95 -3.03 -11.12 -6.90
CA VAL A 95 -1.94 -11.88 -6.27
C VAL A 95 -1.90 -13.35 -6.71
N GLY A 96 -3.05 -13.97 -6.96
CA GLY A 96 -3.12 -15.37 -7.40
C GLY A 96 -3.07 -15.62 -8.91
N ALA A 97 -3.34 -14.61 -9.75
CA ALA A 97 -3.42 -14.76 -11.20
C ALA A 97 -2.23 -14.13 -11.93
N GLU A 98 -1.78 -12.96 -11.47
CA GLU A 98 -0.64 -12.19 -12.00
C GLU A 98 0.63 -12.45 -11.17
N ARG A 99 0.66 -13.55 -10.40
CA ARG A 99 1.72 -13.89 -9.45
C ARG A 99 3.10 -13.90 -10.09
N ALA A 100 3.25 -14.64 -11.19
CA ALA A 100 4.53 -14.90 -11.83
C ALA A 100 5.18 -13.64 -12.44
N ASP A 101 4.38 -12.62 -12.73
CA ASP A 101 4.82 -11.38 -13.36
C ASP A 101 5.21 -10.30 -12.34
N ASN A 102 4.95 -10.52 -11.04
CA ASN A 102 5.04 -9.50 -9.99
C ASN A 102 5.75 -9.94 -8.69
N GLU A 103 5.88 -11.24 -8.45
CA GLU A 103 6.53 -11.78 -7.24
C GLU A 103 8.05 -11.77 -7.37
N MET A 104 8.73 -11.18 -6.39
CA MET A 104 10.18 -11.19 -6.25
C MET A 104 10.66 -12.41 -5.46
N THR A 105 11.97 -12.49 -5.20
CA THR A 105 12.53 -13.41 -4.21
C THR A 105 11.84 -13.22 -2.86
N SER A 106 11.27 -14.30 -2.31
CA SER A 106 10.61 -14.30 -1.00
C SER A 106 11.59 -13.95 0.12
N ILE A 107 11.10 -13.29 1.17
CA ILE A 107 11.89 -12.91 2.36
C ILE A 107 11.24 -13.55 3.58
N ASP A 108 11.98 -14.45 4.25
CA ASP A 108 11.44 -15.32 5.30
C ASP A 108 10.21 -16.09 4.78
N HIS A 109 9.06 -16.05 5.47
CA HIS A 109 7.79 -16.60 4.97
C HIS A 109 7.00 -15.65 4.06
N TYR A 110 7.41 -14.39 3.92
CA TYR A 110 6.70 -13.40 3.11
C TYR A 110 6.97 -13.59 1.62
N ARG A 111 5.88 -13.63 0.83
CA ARG A 111 5.95 -13.29 -0.59
C ARG A 111 6.17 -11.80 -0.74
N VAL A 112 7.05 -11.41 -1.66
CA VAL A 112 7.41 -10.01 -1.90
C VAL A 112 6.90 -9.59 -3.27
N PHE A 113 6.23 -8.45 -3.36
CA PHE A 113 5.85 -7.82 -4.62
C PHE A 113 6.32 -6.37 -4.63
N GLU A 114 6.94 -5.92 -5.72
CA GLU A 114 7.39 -4.54 -5.92
C GLU A 114 6.45 -3.81 -6.88
N LYS A 115 6.12 -2.56 -6.59
CA LYS A 115 5.36 -1.67 -7.47
C LYS A 115 5.95 -0.26 -7.46
N GLU A 116 6.25 0.26 -8.65
CA GLU A 116 6.69 1.64 -8.85
C GLU A 116 5.56 2.64 -8.55
N ILE A 117 5.93 3.72 -7.87
CA ILE A 117 5.14 4.92 -7.64
C ILE A 117 5.33 5.81 -8.88
N PRO A 118 4.26 6.34 -9.49
CA PRO A 118 4.33 7.16 -10.70
C PRO A 118 5.12 8.45 -10.52
N GLU A 119 5.89 8.80 -11.56
CA GLU A 119 6.63 10.08 -11.63
C GLU A 119 5.97 11.09 -12.59
N GLU A 120 4.95 10.67 -13.36
CA GLU A 120 4.31 11.51 -14.38
C GLU A 120 3.46 12.66 -13.80
N TYR A 121 3.13 12.58 -12.51
CA TYR A 121 2.39 13.58 -11.74
C TYR A 121 2.77 13.51 -10.26
N HIS A 122 2.62 14.62 -9.54
CA HIS A 122 2.99 14.71 -8.13
C HIS A 122 2.10 13.84 -7.24
N VAL A 123 2.69 12.89 -6.50
CA VAL A 123 1.97 11.98 -5.59
C VAL A 123 1.93 12.56 -4.18
N THR A 124 0.73 12.75 -3.64
CA THR A 124 0.50 13.35 -2.31
C THR A 124 0.18 12.31 -1.23
N ALA A 125 -0.47 11.21 -1.60
CA ALA A 125 -0.79 10.10 -0.70
C ALA A 125 -1.06 8.82 -1.48
N ILE A 126 -0.92 7.67 -0.81
CA ILE A 126 -1.29 6.37 -1.33
C ILE A 126 -2.21 5.68 -0.32
N VAL A 127 -3.34 5.17 -0.80
CA VAL A 127 -4.19 4.22 -0.06
C VAL A 127 -3.82 2.83 -0.54
N VAL A 128 -3.39 1.96 0.37
CA VAL A 128 -3.03 0.57 0.10
C VAL A 128 -4.08 -0.37 0.71
N GLY A 129 -4.33 -1.52 0.11
CA GLY A 129 -5.24 -2.50 0.71
C GLY A 129 -5.44 -3.78 -0.09
N PHE A 130 -6.47 -4.52 0.31
CA PHE A 130 -7.00 -5.68 -0.39
C PHE A 130 -8.46 -5.48 -0.79
N ASN A 131 -8.79 -5.94 -1.99
CA ASN A 131 -10.16 -6.04 -2.50
C ASN A 131 -10.43 -7.51 -2.86
N THR A 132 -11.38 -8.15 -2.18
CA THR A 132 -11.77 -9.54 -2.42
C THR A 132 -13.20 -9.55 -2.96
N ASP A 133 -13.40 -10.13 -4.15
CA ASP A 133 -14.71 -10.24 -4.81
C ASP A 133 -15.47 -8.88 -4.94
N GLY A 134 -14.73 -7.77 -5.11
CA GLY A 134 -15.30 -6.43 -5.25
C GLY A 134 -15.53 -5.68 -3.92
N THR A 135 -15.21 -6.30 -2.78
CA THR A 135 -15.30 -5.68 -1.44
C THR A 135 -13.90 -5.37 -0.92
N VAL A 136 -13.65 -4.12 -0.49
CA VAL A 136 -12.41 -3.76 0.21
C VAL A 136 -12.44 -4.41 1.59
N THR A 137 -11.55 -5.39 1.80
CA THR A 137 -11.45 -6.19 3.03
C THR A 137 -10.47 -5.56 4.03
N TRP A 138 -9.45 -4.88 3.53
CA TRP A 138 -8.59 -3.99 4.32
C TRP A 138 -8.13 -2.81 3.47
N ASN A 139 -7.98 -1.65 4.10
CA ASN A 139 -7.14 -0.58 3.57
C ASN A 139 -6.42 0.19 4.69
N ASP A 140 -5.38 0.91 4.30
CA ASP A 140 -4.65 1.89 5.10
C ASP A 140 -4.16 3.02 4.17
N SER A 141 -3.75 4.16 4.71
CA SER A 141 -3.35 5.31 3.90
C SER A 141 -2.21 6.11 4.50
N PHE A 142 -1.24 6.48 3.68
CA PHE A 142 -0.07 7.26 4.08
C PHE A 142 0.27 8.34 3.07
N ARG A 143 1.01 9.37 3.52
CA ARG A 143 1.59 10.38 2.65
C ARG A 143 2.95 9.93 2.12
N ILE A 144 3.24 10.35 0.90
CA ILE A 144 4.59 10.43 0.36
C ILE A 144 5.20 11.74 0.89
N GLU A 145 6.50 11.73 1.20
CA GLU A 145 7.28 12.89 1.63
C GLU A 145 8.17 13.39 0.47
#